data_AF-Q2F9T9-F1
#
_entry.id   AF-Q2F9T9-F1
#
_cell.length_a   1.000
_cell.length_b   1.000
_cell.length_c   1.000
_cell.angle_alpha   90.00
_cell.angle_beta   90.00
_cell.angle_gamma   90.00
#
_symmetry.space_group_name_H-M   'P 1'
#
loop_
_entity.id
_entity.type
_entity.pdbx_description
1 polymer ?
#
loop_
_entity_poly.entity_id
_entity_poly.type
_entity_poly.pdbx_seq_one_letter_code
_entity_poly.pdbx_strand_id
1 'polypeptide(L)'
;MKFIKYLSKGNSVGLDQDIQSYWEINDEGYVSRSIEIKPNGDVLKYSENHLADSYGQLPEGIISDGNLSDNSFGSCIEMTEKEFEKMWQRTATNKT
;
A
#
# COMPACT_ATOMS: atom_id res chain seq x y z
N MET A 1 -3.38 -7.85 12.66
CA MET A 1 -2.85 -7.10 11.50
C MET A 1 -3.11 -7.87 10.23
N LYS A 2 -3.31 -7.17 9.11
CA LYS A 2 -3.40 -7.75 7.76
C LYS A 2 -2.28 -7.19 6.89
N PHE A 3 -1.75 -8.00 5.98
CA PHE A 3 -0.74 -7.58 5.02
C PHE A 3 -1.29 -7.79 3.62
N ILE A 4 -1.40 -6.70 2.86
CA ILE A 4 -2.10 -6.70 1.58
C ILE A 4 -1.16 -6.22 0.49
N LYS A 5 -1.12 -6.94 -0.64
CA LYS A 5 -0.61 -6.44 -1.90
C LYS A 5 -1.78 -5.94 -2.75
N TYR A 6 -1.75 -4.67 -3.10
CA TYR A 6 -2.69 -4.03 -4.01
C TYR A 6 -2.07 -3.88 -5.41
N LEU A 7 -2.87 -4.11 -6.44
CA LEU A 7 -2.52 -3.93 -7.84
C LEU A 7 -3.62 -3.14 -8.53
N SER A 8 -3.33 -1.96 -9.09
CA SER A 8 -4.32 -1.16 -9.82
C SER A 8 -4.68 -1.69 -11.22
N LYS A 9 -4.39 -2.97 -11.50
CA LYS A 9 -4.64 -3.58 -12.80
C LYS A 9 -6.13 -3.81 -13.02
N GLY A 10 -6.65 -3.34 -14.15
CA GLY A 10 -8.08 -3.48 -14.49
C GLY A 10 -8.99 -2.46 -13.81
N ASN A 11 -8.42 -1.47 -13.13
CA ASN A 11 -9.10 -0.30 -12.62
C ASN A 11 -9.92 0.39 -13.73
N SER A 12 -11.21 0.59 -13.47
CA SER A 12 -12.16 1.24 -14.39
C SER A 12 -12.51 2.68 -14.01
N VAL A 13 -11.98 3.19 -12.90
CA VAL A 13 -12.34 4.48 -12.30
C VAL A 13 -11.30 5.59 -12.55
N GLY A 14 -10.31 5.35 -13.42
CA GLY A 14 -9.37 6.39 -13.88
C GLY A 14 -8.22 6.72 -12.93
N LEU A 15 -7.98 5.93 -11.88
CA LEU A 15 -6.74 6.00 -11.08
C LEU A 15 -5.50 5.58 -11.90
N ASP A 16 -4.31 5.93 -11.39
CA ASP A 16 -3.02 5.55 -11.98
C ASP A 16 -2.93 4.03 -12.25
N GLN A 17 -2.54 3.69 -13.48
CA GLN A 17 -2.40 2.30 -13.93
C GLN A 17 -1.04 1.73 -13.52
N ASP A 18 -1.01 0.41 -13.31
CA ASP A 18 0.20 -0.36 -12.98
C ASP A 18 0.90 0.08 -11.69
N ILE A 19 0.17 0.68 -10.76
CA ILE A 19 0.64 0.88 -9.39
C ILE A 19 0.54 -0.44 -8.64
N GLN A 20 1.63 -0.77 -7.95
CA GLN A 20 1.67 -1.86 -7.01
C GLN A 20 1.96 -1.32 -5.62
N SER A 21 1.04 -1.52 -4.69
CA SER A 21 1.19 -1.09 -3.31
C SER A 21 1.19 -2.28 -2.35
N TYR A 22 1.85 -2.11 -1.21
CA TYR A 22 1.87 -3.06 -0.11
C TYR A 22 1.49 -2.34 1.16
N TRP A 23 0.51 -2.87 1.88
CA TRP A 23 -0.03 -2.25 3.09
C TRP A 23 0.10 -3.20 4.26
N GLU A 24 0.58 -2.67 5.38
CA GLU A 24 0.29 -3.21 6.70
C GLU A 24 -0.94 -2.48 7.24
N ILE A 25 -1.97 -3.24 7.59
CA ILE A 25 -3.22 -2.73 8.11
C ILE A 25 -3.35 -3.21 9.56
N ASN A 26 -3.52 -2.26 10.48
CA ASN A 26 -3.69 -2.56 11.90
C ASN A 26 -5.06 -3.19 12.19
N ASP A 27 -5.30 -3.61 13.43
CA ASP A 27 -6.55 -4.29 13.81
C ASP A 27 -7.79 -3.38 13.77
N GLU A 28 -7.59 -2.07 13.69
CA GLU A 28 -8.64 -1.07 13.53
C GLU A 28 -8.95 -0.76 12.04
N GLY A 29 -8.18 -1.34 11.12
CA GLY A 29 -8.35 -1.18 9.68
C GLY A 29 -7.60 0.02 9.08
N TYR A 30 -6.73 0.70 9.83
CA TYR A 30 -5.89 1.78 9.31
C TYR A 30 -4.56 1.25 8.77
N VAL A 31 -4.05 1.87 7.70
CA VAL A 31 -2.75 1.54 7.12
C VAL A 31 -1.64 2.15 7.99
N SER A 32 -0.84 1.31 8.65
CA SER A 32 0.29 1.73 9.50
C SER A 32 1.61 1.83 8.73
N ARG A 33 1.78 1.04 7.67
CA ARG A 33 2.92 1.09 6.75
C ARG A 33 2.47 0.87 5.33
N SER A 34 3.02 1.66 4.41
CA SER A 34 2.73 1.58 2.98
C SER A 34 4.02 1.55 2.17
N ILE A 35 4.08 0.67 1.17
CA ILE A 35 5.12 0.66 0.14
C ILE A 35 4.43 0.84 -1.19
N GLU A 36 4.86 1.80 -1.99
CA GLU A 36 4.37 1.98 -3.35
C GLU A 36 5.51 1.74 -4.35
N ILE A 37 5.24 0.96 -5.38
CA ILE A 37 6.15 0.73 -6.50
C ILE A 37 5.57 1.44 -7.72
N LYS A 38 6.29 2.46 -8.18
CA LYS A 38 5.95 3.21 -9.39
C LYS A 38 6.32 2.41 -10.64
N PRO A 39 5.72 2.70 -11.82
CA PRO A 39 6.04 2.00 -13.07
C PRO A 39 7.52 2.08 -13.49
N ASN A 40 8.24 3.11 -13.07
CA ASN A 40 9.69 3.27 -13.32
C ASN A 40 10.57 2.44 -12.37
N GLY A 41 9.97 1.71 -11.41
CA GLY A 41 10.68 0.89 -10.43
C GLY A 41 11.04 1.62 -9.12
N ASP A 42 10.72 2.92 -9.00
CA ASP A 42 10.91 3.64 -7.75
C ASP A 42 10.08 3.03 -6.64
N VAL A 43 10.70 2.92 -5.46
CA VAL A 43 10.07 2.39 -4.25
C VAL A 43 9.86 3.55 -3.30
N LEU A 44 8.62 3.85 -3.00
CA LEU A 44 8.24 4.85 -2.00
C LEU A 44 7.77 4.13 -0.74
N LYS A 45 8.17 4.60 0.43
CA LYS A 45 7.75 4.05 1.72
C LYS A 45 7.20 5.11 2.64
N TYR A 46 6.16 4.74 3.36
CA TYR A 46 5.43 5.58 4.30
C TYR A 46 5.12 4.80 5.57
N SER A 47 5.16 5.47 6.71
CA SER A 47 4.82 4.93 8.01
C SER A 47 4.57 6.08 8.98
N GLU A 48 3.78 5.85 10.02
CA GLU A 48 3.43 6.89 11.02
C GLU A 48 4.63 7.66 11.61
N ASN A 49 5.85 7.12 11.50
CA ASN A 49 7.09 7.75 11.95
C ASN A 49 7.83 8.56 10.86
N HIS A 50 7.31 8.66 9.63
CA HIS A 50 7.93 9.33 8.49
C HIS A 50 7.45 10.78 8.38
N LEU A 51 8.35 11.77 8.34
CA LEU A 51 8.00 13.21 8.26
C LEU A 51 7.10 13.55 7.05
N ALA A 52 7.26 12.84 5.94
CA ALA A 52 6.40 12.94 4.75
C ALA A 52 4.90 12.63 5.02
N ASP A 53 4.57 11.91 6.08
CA ASP A 53 3.18 11.54 6.40
C ASP A 53 2.40 12.70 7.02
N SER A 54 3.10 13.76 7.47
CA SER A 54 2.52 15.08 7.76
C SER A 54 1.78 15.69 6.55
N TYR A 55 2.01 15.16 5.34
CA TYR A 55 1.40 15.59 4.09
C TYR A 55 0.36 14.59 3.52
N GLY A 56 -0.10 13.61 4.30
CA GLY A 56 -1.21 12.72 3.90
C GLY A 56 -0.84 11.64 2.86
N GLN A 57 0.36 11.06 2.97
CA GLN A 57 0.85 10.04 2.02
C GLN A 57 0.42 8.60 2.37
N LEU A 58 -0.06 8.36 3.59
CA LEU A 58 -0.74 7.10 3.93
C LEU A 58 -2.18 7.15 3.40
N PRO A 59 -2.72 6.01 2.92
CA PRO A 59 -4.14 5.92 2.60
C PRO A 59 -5.00 6.37 3.78
N GLU A 60 -5.88 7.34 3.54
CA GLU A 60 -6.80 7.84 4.56
C GLU A 60 -8.03 6.93 4.70
N GLY A 61 -8.51 6.78 5.92
CA GLY A 61 -9.72 6.02 6.24
C GLY A 61 -9.49 4.55 6.58
N ILE A 62 -10.59 3.89 6.93
CA ILE A 62 -10.59 2.47 7.34
C ILE A 62 -10.70 1.60 6.09
N ILE A 63 -9.77 0.68 5.93
CA ILE A 63 -9.81 -0.38 4.91
C ILE A 63 -10.64 -1.55 5.46
N SER A 64 -11.87 -1.67 4.98
CA SER A 64 -12.76 -2.78 5.33
C SER A 64 -12.56 -3.99 4.42
N ASP A 65 -13.06 -5.16 4.83
CA ASP A 65 -13.09 -6.36 3.98
C ASP A 65 -13.89 -6.17 2.68
N GLY A 66 -14.89 -5.27 2.71
CA GLY A 66 -15.60 -4.84 1.50
C GLY A 66 -14.67 -4.12 0.52
N ASN A 67 -13.79 -3.25 1.00
CA ASN A 67 -12.81 -2.57 0.15
C ASN A 67 -11.80 -3.56 -0.44
N LEU A 68 -11.35 -4.54 0.34
CA LEU A 68 -10.37 -5.53 -0.10
C LEU A 68 -10.95 -6.53 -1.13
N SER A 69 -12.27 -6.73 -1.14
CA SER A 69 -12.95 -7.63 -2.07
C SER A 69 -13.51 -6.93 -3.32
N ASP A 70 -13.53 -5.59 -3.33
CA ASP A 70 -14.00 -4.79 -4.46
C ASP A 70 -12.92 -4.71 -5.56
N ASN A 71 -13.18 -5.41 -6.66
CA ASN A 71 -12.26 -5.44 -7.80
C ASN A 71 -12.44 -4.28 -8.80
N SER A 72 -13.32 -3.31 -8.53
CA SER A 72 -13.54 -2.17 -9.42
C SER A 72 -12.36 -1.19 -9.45
N PHE A 73 -11.58 -1.14 -8.37
CA PHE A 73 -10.41 -0.28 -8.18
C PHE A 73 -9.07 -0.98 -8.47
N GLY A 74 -9.03 -2.31 -8.42
CA GLY A 74 -7.82 -3.11 -8.57
C GLY A 74 -7.99 -4.48 -7.94
N SER A 75 -6.91 -5.22 -7.70
CA SER A 75 -6.95 -6.48 -6.96
C SER A 75 -6.14 -6.41 -5.68
N CYS A 76 -6.72 -6.93 -4.59
CA CYS A 76 -6.04 -7.09 -3.31
C CYS A 76 -5.71 -8.57 -3.10
N ILE A 77 -4.47 -8.84 -2.70
CA ILE A 77 -3.97 -10.18 -2.41
C ILE A 77 -3.41 -10.16 -1.00
N GLU A 78 -3.95 -11.00 -0.13
CA GLU A 78 -3.41 -11.17 1.21
C GLU A 78 -2.05 -11.87 1.17
N MET A 79 -1.15 -11.46 2.05
CA MET A 79 0.19 -11.99 2.17
C MET A 79 0.61 -12.16 3.64
N THR A 80 1.73 -12.83 3.83
CA THR A 80 2.32 -13.00 5.17
C THR A 80 3.13 -11.75 5.56
N GLU A 81 3.23 -11.51 6.86
CA GLU A 81 4.15 -10.51 7.44
C GLU A 81 5.58 -10.67 6.90
N LYS A 82 6.06 -11.92 6.81
CA LYS A 82 7.40 -12.22 6.30
C LYS A 82 7.61 -11.78 4.84
N GLU A 83 6.57 -11.86 4.01
CA GLU A 83 6.64 -11.37 2.63
C GLU A 83 6.62 -9.85 2.57
N PHE A 84 5.80 -9.21 3.41
CA PHE A 84 5.78 -7.77 3.56
C PHE A 84 7.15 -7.23 4.02
N GLU A 85 7.76 -7.83 5.04
CA GLU A 85 9.05 -7.41 5.58
C GLU A 85 10.19 -7.52 4.54
N LYS A 86 10.15 -8.54 3.68
CA LYS A 86 11.10 -8.63 2.56
C LYS A 86 10.98 -7.43 1.62
N MET A 87 9.77 -6.95 1.37
CA MET A 87 9.54 -5.75 0.56
C MET A 87 9.96 -4.49 1.33
N TRP A 88 9.67 -4.44 2.63
CA TRP A 88 10.05 -3.33 3.51
C TRP A 88 11.56 -3.17 3.66
N GLN A 89 12.37 -4.18 3.40
CA GLN A 89 13.84 -4.08 3.41
C GLN A 89 14.45 -3.46 2.15
N ARG A 90 13.68 -3.27 1.07
CA ARG A 90 14.19 -2.66 -0.19
C ARG A 90 14.60 -1.21 0.03
N THR A 91 15.57 -0.69 -0.72
CA THR A 91 15.92 0.74 -0.63
C THR A 91 14.79 1.61 -1.16
N ALA A 92 14.39 2.62 -0.39
CA ALA A 92 13.38 3.60 -0.79
C ALA A 92 14.02 4.79 -1.52
N THR A 93 13.34 5.31 -2.54
CA THR A 93 13.75 6.51 -3.28
C THR A 93 13.42 7.78 -2.49
N ASN A 94 12.28 7.80 -1.78
CA ASN A 94 11.98 8.82 -0.79
C ASN A 94 12.79 8.52 0.48
N LYS A 95 13.98 9.11 0.57
CA LYS A 95 14.77 9.01 1.80
C LYS A 95 13.99 9.70 2.92
N THR A 96 13.66 8.93 3.96
CA THR A 96 13.31 9.39 5.31
C THR A 96 14.27 10.45 5.80
#